data_AF-R7XP76-F1
#
_entry.id   AF-R7XP76-F1
#
_cell.length_a   1.000
_cell.length_b   1.000
_cell.length_c   1.000
_cell.angle_alpha   90.00
_cell.angle_beta   90.00
_cell.angle_gamma   90.00
#
_symmetry.space_group_name_H-M   'P 1'
#
loop_
_entity.id
_entity.type
_entity.pdbx_description
1 polymer ?
#
loop_
_entity_poly.entity_id
_entity_poly.type
_entity_poly.pdbx_seq_one_letter_code
_entity_poly.pdbx_strand_id
1 'polypeptide(L)'
;MFLSTAHATDIDCDPSATAANATQAQRLICESALFSMGYQRIYADQQRLLKARAITDADIAAFRKKRDRCDSASCLDTVFREWNAFASRARVP
;
A
#
# COMPACT_ATOMS: atom_id res chain seq x y z
N MET A 1 11.62 -21.15 -11.82
CA MET A 1 11.51 -19.69 -11.98
C MET A 1 10.33 -19.26 -11.11
N PHE A 2 10.57 -18.80 -9.89
CA PHE A 2 9.49 -18.37 -9.00
C PHE A 2 9.08 -16.97 -9.43
N LEU A 3 7.95 -16.86 -10.15
CA LEU A 3 7.25 -15.59 -10.27
C LEU A 3 6.73 -15.28 -8.87
N SER A 4 7.49 -14.49 -8.12
CA SER A 4 6.98 -13.88 -6.90
C SER A 4 5.83 -12.96 -7.30
N THR A 5 4.62 -13.51 -7.32
CA THR A 5 3.39 -12.74 -7.32
C THR A 5 3.46 -11.84 -6.10
N ALA A 6 3.56 -10.53 -6.34
CA ALA A 6 3.69 -9.55 -5.29
C ALA A 6 2.33 -9.40 -4.59
N HIS A 7 2.00 -10.35 -3.71
CA HIS A 7 0.80 -10.33 -2.90
C HIS A 7 1.01 -9.36 -1.73
N ALA A 8 0.65 -8.09 -1.91
CA ALA A 8 0.20 -7.31 -0.76
C ALA A 8 -1.28 -7.70 -0.61
N THR A 9 -1.66 -8.33 0.49
CA THR A 9 -2.92 -9.08 0.61
C THR A 9 -4.20 -8.32 0.25
N ASP A 10 -4.14 -6.99 0.08
CA ASP A 10 -5.28 -6.15 -0.32
C ASP A 10 -5.22 -5.57 -1.74
N ILE A 11 -4.13 -5.76 -2.50
CA ILE A 11 -4.08 -5.43 -3.94
C ILE A 11 -3.46 -6.61 -4.69
N ASP A 12 -4.23 -7.20 -5.60
CA ASP A 12 -3.71 -8.17 -6.56
C ASP A 12 -3.42 -7.46 -7.89
N CYS A 13 -2.13 -7.35 -8.22
CA CYS A 13 -1.67 -6.78 -9.49
C CYS A 13 -1.52 -7.82 -10.60
N ASP A 14 -1.95 -9.07 -10.38
CA ASP A 14 -2.07 -10.03 -11.46
C ASP A 14 -3.13 -9.51 -12.46
N PRO A 15 -2.77 -9.29 -13.75
CA PRO A 15 -3.71 -8.81 -14.76
C PRO A 15 -4.89 -9.77 -14.99
N SER A 16 -4.75 -11.04 -14.61
CA SER A 16 -5.85 -12.03 -14.62
C SER A 16 -6.72 -12.00 -13.37
N ALA A 17 -6.23 -11.41 -12.27
CA ALA A 17 -6.94 -11.27 -10.99
C ALA A 17 -7.38 -9.83 -10.69
N THR A 18 -7.01 -8.85 -11.52
CA THR A 18 -7.41 -7.44 -11.35
C THR A 18 -8.93 -7.38 -11.46
N ALA A 19 -9.60 -7.39 -10.31
CA ALA A 19 -11.05 -7.47 -10.23
C ALA A 19 -11.66 -6.31 -11.02
N ALA A 20 -12.80 -6.56 -11.67
CA ALA A 20 -13.59 -5.53 -12.35
C ALA A 20 -13.92 -4.29 -11.46
N ASN A 21 -13.74 -4.42 -10.14
CA ASN A 21 -13.98 -3.41 -9.12
C ASN A 21 -12.70 -2.69 -8.61
N ALA A 22 -11.55 -2.86 -9.27
CA ALA A 22 -10.32 -2.16 -8.86
C ALA A 22 -10.49 -0.63 -8.97
N THR A 23 -10.15 0.09 -7.90
CA THR A 23 -10.14 1.56 -7.87
C THR A 23 -9.07 2.11 -8.80
N GLN A 24 -9.20 3.38 -9.21
CA GLN A 24 -8.18 4.04 -10.02
C GLN A 24 -6.80 4.01 -9.34
N ALA A 25 -6.77 4.21 -8.02
CA ALA A 25 -5.57 4.08 -7.21
C ALA A 25 -4.93 2.68 -7.32
N GLN A 26 -5.71 1.62 -7.23
CA GLN A 26 -5.21 0.24 -7.35
C GLN A 26 -4.61 -0.01 -8.73
N ARG A 27 -5.25 0.48 -9.80
CA ARG A 27 -4.70 0.38 -11.18
C ARG A 27 -3.37 1.11 -11.31
N LEU A 28 -3.30 2.37 -10.86
CA LEU A 28 -2.07 3.17 -10.89
C LEU A 28 -0.93 2.50 -10.10
N ILE A 29 -1.24 1.84 -8.99
CA ILE A 29 -0.26 1.07 -8.22
C ILE A 29 0.29 -0.10 -9.03
N CYS A 30 -0.57 -0.81 -9.76
CA CYS A 30 -0.16 -1.99 -10.53
C CYS A 30 0.51 -1.65 -11.88
N GLU A 31 0.11 -0.57 -12.54
CA GLU A 31 0.65 -0.15 -13.84
C GLU A 31 2.06 0.44 -13.74
N SER A 32 2.46 0.90 -12.55
CA SER A 32 3.77 1.52 -12.31
C SER A 32 4.63 0.68 -11.38
N ALA A 33 5.81 0.26 -11.86
CA ALA A 33 6.79 -0.45 -11.04
C ALA A 33 7.19 0.36 -9.79
N LEU A 34 7.25 1.69 -9.89
CA LEU A 34 7.56 2.58 -8.77
C LEU A 34 6.51 2.45 -7.66
N PHE A 35 5.23 2.55 -8.02
CA PHE A 35 4.14 2.46 -7.05
C PHE A 35 3.93 1.04 -6.55
N SER A 36 4.02 0.02 -7.42
CA SER A 36 3.91 -1.38 -7.04
C SER A 36 4.97 -1.75 -5.99
N MET A 37 6.25 -1.48 -6.28
CA MET A 37 7.34 -1.74 -5.32
C MET A 37 7.25 -0.87 -4.07
N GLY A 38 6.81 0.39 -4.19
CA GLY A 38 6.56 1.27 -3.06
C GLY A 38 5.50 0.70 -2.12
N TYR A 39 4.40 0.22 -2.69
CA TYR A 39 3.28 -0.35 -1.97
C TYR A 39 3.67 -1.64 -1.24
N GLN A 40 4.45 -2.52 -1.89
CA GLN A 40 4.99 -3.74 -1.26
C GLN A 40 5.81 -3.42 -0.01
N ARG A 41 6.66 -2.37 -0.05
CA ARG A 41 7.44 -1.94 1.12
C ARG A 41 6.55 -1.40 2.24
N ILE A 42 5.56 -0.58 1.90
CA ILE A 42 4.59 -0.04 2.86
C ILE A 42 3.84 -1.18 3.54
N TYR A 43 3.36 -2.15 2.77
CA TYR A 43 2.64 -3.32 3.30
C TYR A 43 3.53 -4.15 4.24
N ALA A 44 4.76 -4.47 3.83
CA ALA A 44 5.69 -5.21 4.67
C ALA A 44 5.99 -4.49 6.00
N ASP A 45 6.10 -3.15 5.95
CA ASP A 45 6.30 -2.34 7.14
C ASP A 45 5.06 -2.28 8.04
N GLN A 46 3.86 -2.16 7.47
CA GLN A 46 2.59 -2.26 8.21
C GLN A 46 2.51 -3.56 9.01
N GLN A 47 2.81 -4.71 8.39
CA GLN A 47 2.79 -6.00 9.08
C GLN A 47 3.79 -6.05 10.23
N ARG A 48 4.99 -5.47 10.05
CA ARG A 48 5.99 -5.36 11.12
C ARG A 48 5.53 -4.49 12.27
N LEU A 49 4.94 -3.33 11.98
CA LEU A 49 4.46 -2.39 12.99
C LEU A 49 3.25 -2.93 13.75
N LEU A 50 2.32 -3.62 13.08
CA LEU A 50 1.20 -4.33 13.72
C LEU A 50 1.72 -5.38 14.69
N LYS A 51 2.68 -6.21 14.26
CA LYS A 51 3.29 -7.23 15.12
C LYS A 51 3.97 -6.63 16.34
N ALA A 52 4.58 -5.45 16.19
CA ALA A 52 5.19 -4.69 17.28
C ALA A 52 4.16 -3.92 18.15
N ARG A 53 2.86 -3.96 17.80
CA ARG A 53 1.79 -3.16 18.41
C ARG A 53 2.03 -1.64 18.37
N ALA A 54 2.83 -1.18 17.41
CA ALA A 54 3.15 0.23 17.19
C ALA A 54 2.04 0.97 16.41
N ILE A 55 1.21 0.21 15.69
CA ILE A 55 0.03 0.69 14.96
C ILE A 55 -1.12 -0.29 15.18
N THR A 56 -2.31 0.12 14.75
CA THR A 56 -3.54 -0.66 14.80
C THR A 56 -4.07 -0.98 13.40
N ASP A 57 -5.00 -1.93 13.30
CA ASP A 57 -5.73 -2.17 12.04
C ASP A 57 -6.49 -0.93 11.56
N ALA A 58 -6.90 -0.04 12.47
CA ALA A 58 -7.56 1.21 12.14
C ALA A 58 -6.62 2.19 11.42
N ASP A 59 -5.33 2.22 11.77
CA ASP A 59 -4.32 3.05 11.08
C ASP A 59 -4.13 2.57 9.63
N ILE A 60 -4.10 1.26 9.42
CA ILE A 60 -4.03 0.66 8.08
C ILE A 60 -5.31 0.96 7.29
N ALA A 61 -6.48 0.82 7.89
CA ALA A 61 -7.74 1.13 7.24
C ALA A 61 -7.83 2.62 6.85
N ALA A 62 -7.33 3.53 7.68
CA ALA A 62 -7.26 4.95 7.37
C ALA A 62 -6.33 5.24 6.19
N PHE A 63 -5.17 4.59 6.14
CA PHE A 63 -4.25 4.67 4.99
C PHE A 63 -4.91 4.16 3.71
N ARG A 64 -5.54 2.97 3.74
CA ARG A 64 -6.22 2.38 2.56
C ARG A 64 -7.34 3.29 2.06
N LYS A 65 -8.13 3.85 2.96
CA LYS A 65 -9.19 4.82 2.61
C LYS A 65 -8.64 6.07 1.93
N LYS A 66 -7.48 6.59 2.36
CA LYS A 66 -6.81 7.71 1.70
C LYS A 66 -6.31 7.30 0.31
N ARG A 67 -5.64 6.15 0.20
CA ARG A 67 -5.16 5.59 -1.07
C ARG A 67 -6.28 5.45 -2.08
N ASP A 68 -7.39 4.80 -1.70
CA ASP A 68 -8.48 4.48 -2.63
C ASP A 68 -9.25 5.70 -3.14
N ARG A 69 -9.07 6.87 -2.51
CA ARG A 69 -9.60 8.15 -2.99
C ARG A 69 -8.71 8.81 -4.05
N CYS A 70 -7.48 8.34 -4.23
CA CYS A 70 -6.58 8.90 -5.22
C CYS A 70 -6.98 8.49 -6.64
N ASP A 71 -6.88 9.45 -7.56
CA ASP A 71 -7.11 9.31 -8.99
C ASP A 71 -5.85 9.57 -9.82
N SER A 72 -4.76 9.98 -9.17
CA SER A 72 -3.52 10.45 -9.80
C SER A 72 -2.28 9.95 -9.08
N ALA A 73 -1.18 9.86 -9.85
CA ALA A 73 0.13 9.46 -9.33
C ALA A 73 0.64 10.41 -8.23
N SER A 74 0.46 11.73 -8.38
CA SER A 74 0.87 12.72 -7.37
C SER A 74 0.10 12.59 -6.05
N CYS A 75 -1.20 12.23 -6.12
CA CYS A 75 -1.99 11.91 -4.93
C CYS A 75 -1.42 10.68 -4.21
N LEU A 76 -1.19 9.58 -4.95
CA LEU A 76 -0.65 8.35 -4.39
C LEU A 76 0.72 8.55 -3.74
N ASP A 77 1.60 9.28 -4.43
CA ASP A 77 2.92 9.63 -3.95
C ASP A 77 2.86 10.45 -2.64
N THR A 78 1.91 11.37 -2.53
CA THR A 78 1.64 12.11 -1.28
C THR A 78 1.17 11.18 -0.16
N VAL A 79 0.21 10.31 -0.44
CA VAL A 79 -0.29 9.31 0.54
C VAL A 79 0.83 8.40 1.02
N PHE A 80 1.73 7.97 0.14
CA PHE A 80 2.87 7.12 0.49
C PHE A 80 3.87 7.86 1.38
N ARG A 81 4.17 9.13 1.07
CA ARG A 81 5.01 9.97 1.93
C ARG A 81 4.40 10.19 3.32
N GLU A 82 3.10 10.50 3.38
CA GLU A 82 2.39 10.68 4.65
C GLU A 82 2.47 9.42 5.52
N TRP A 83 2.25 8.24 4.92
CA TRP A 83 2.41 6.97 5.61
C TRP A 83 3.83 6.79 6.13
N ASN A 84 4.84 7.01 5.30
CA ASN A 84 6.24 6.85 5.70
C ASN A 84 6.61 7.77 6.88
N ALA A 85 6.13 9.01 6.87
CA ALA A 85 6.34 9.93 7.98
C ALA A 85 5.64 9.47 9.26
N PHE A 86 4.40 8.97 9.16
CA PHE A 86 3.66 8.38 10.28
C PHE A 86 4.37 7.15 10.84
N ALA A 87 4.72 6.19 9.98
CA ALA A 87 5.42 4.96 10.35
C ALA A 87 6.77 5.25 11.01
N SER A 88 7.52 6.25 10.54
CA SER A 88 8.78 6.67 11.17
C SER A 88 8.59 7.17 12.60
N ARG A 89 7.49 7.88 12.89
CA ARG A 89 7.16 8.28 14.26
C ARG A 89 6.71 7.09 15.11
N ALA A 90 5.90 6.19 14.56
CA ALA A 90 5.43 5.00 15.26
C ALA A 90 6.55 4.01 15.62
N ARG A 91 7.71 4.07 14.94
CA ARG A 91 8.90 3.25 15.26
C ARG A 91 9.70 3.77 16.46
N VAL A 92 9.53 5.03 16.85
CA VAL A 92 10.22 5.60 18.00
C VAL A 92 9.36 5.34 19.24
N PRO A 93 9.85 4.55 20.22
CA PRO A 93 9.09 4.24 21.44
C PRO A 93 8.86 5.49 22.31
#